data_AF-A0A966FL12-F1
#
_entry.id   AF-A0A966FL12-F1
#
_cell.length_a   1.000
_cell.length_b   1.000
_cell.length_c   1.000
_cell.angle_alpha   90.00
_cell.angle_beta   90.00
_cell.angle_gamma   90.00
#
_symmetry.space_group_name_H-M   'P 1'
#
loop_
_entity.id
_entity.type
_entity.pdbx_description
1 polymer ?
#
loop_
_entity_poly.entity_id
_entity_poly.type
_entity_poly.pdbx_seq_one_letter_code
_entity_poly.pdbx_strand_id
1 'polypeptide(L)'
;MALEKNQFLTFLFSESAIPFVNYRVAENIFCRSFDAGNLSRSDTAFDANYNSIGIGLKTFVCSNNSSTEKVAEFNSLSRVLKDFKGKELAIKLGEFRNDRINLANRLYDINDSLYHIVARKEKELLLYETDYNIIDVSNIHSIKENNASLQFEDGNNSYSFNYSKSTLFRKFIIPQNAFRLPIDIIENPYNLLLELFENKDLKPATDKLIKGVNYVVLPLYGIKNKQKFVFERSGLNQWNANGRKRNFGEVYIPIPAELHKKYPAFFPTRDEDFNLQIPTGEVFSAKVCQENSKALMTNPNKSLSDWLLRRVLQLKEGELATTEKLDKLGFDSVIITKDSKGDFKIDIMKTNTYLEFNTEVE
;
A
#
# COMPACT_ATOMS: atom_id res chain seq x y z
N MET A 1 14.71 -22.32 3.41
CA MET A 1 14.21 -23.30 4.41
C MET A 1 12.71 -23.17 4.69
N ALA A 2 12.19 -22.05 5.22
CA ALA A 2 10.74 -21.93 5.49
C ALA A 2 9.87 -22.05 4.23
N LEU A 3 10.28 -21.42 3.13
CA LEU A 3 9.57 -21.50 1.84
C LEU A 3 9.54 -22.92 1.26
N GLU A 4 10.66 -23.63 1.38
CA GLU A 4 10.82 -25.03 0.99
C GLU A 4 9.85 -25.94 1.77
N LYS A 5 9.84 -25.83 3.11
CA LYS A 5 8.92 -26.62 3.96
C LYS A 5 7.45 -26.30 3.70
N ASN A 6 7.12 -25.06 3.31
CA ASN A 6 5.75 -24.73 2.93
C ASN A 6 5.29 -25.50 1.68
N GLN A 7 6.20 -25.83 0.75
CA GLN A 7 5.82 -26.53 -0.48
C GLN A 7 5.42 -27.98 -0.26
N PHE A 8 5.93 -28.59 0.79
CA PHE A 8 5.58 -29.96 1.17
C PHE A 8 4.07 -30.10 1.42
N LEU A 9 3.40 -28.98 1.74
CA LEU A 9 1.98 -28.90 2.04
C LEU A 9 1.11 -28.59 0.81
N THR A 10 1.64 -28.68 -0.42
CA THR A 10 0.91 -28.34 -1.66
C THR A 10 -0.44 -29.06 -1.75
N PHE A 11 -0.49 -30.36 -1.43
CA PHE A 11 -1.71 -31.18 -1.49
C PHE A 11 -2.75 -30.85 -0.41
N LEU A 12 -2.49 -29.91 0.51
CA LEU A 12 -3.55 -29.30 1.32
C LEU A 12 -4.43 -28.34 0.51
N PHE A 13 -3.90 -27.77 -0.58
CA PHE A 13 -4.52 -26.64 -1.28
C PHE A 13 -4.76 -26.90 -2.78
N SER A 14 -4.04 -27.86 -3.37
CA SER A 14 -4.10 -28.15 -4.79
C SER A 14 -3.67 -29.58 -5.08
N GLU A 15 -4.32 -30.26 -6.03
CA GLU A 15 -3.89 -31.57 -6.53
C GLU A 15 -2.81 -31.47 -7.63
N SER A 16 -2.29 -30.25 -7.90
CA SER A 16 -1.29 -30.01 -8.94
C SER A 16 0.10 -30.51 -8.54
N ALA A 17 0.83 -31.06 -9.51
CA ALA A 17 2.26 -31.36 -9.37
C ALA A 17 3.16 -30.10 -9.31
N ILE A 18 2.62 -28.93 -9.65
CA ILE A 18 3.33 -27.65 -9.48
C ILE A 18 3.17 -27.22 -8.01
N PRO A 19 4.27 -26.99 -7.27
CA PRO A 19 4.22 -26.58 -5.87
C PRO A 19 3.32 -25.37 -5.66
N PHE A 20 2.45 -25.41 -4.66
CA PHE A 20 1.56 -24.31 -4.32
C PHE A 20 2.17 -23.42 -3.24
N VAL A 21 2.52 -22.19 -3.62
CA VAL A 21 2.88 -21.13 -2.69
C VAL A 21 1.76 -20.09 -2.70
N ASN A 22 1.06 -19.91 -1.58
CA ASN A 22 0.18 -18.75 -1.44
C ASN A 22 1.04 -17.48 -1.38
N TYR A 23 0.70 -16.44 -2.15
CA TYR A 23 1.48 -15.20 -2.22
C TYR A 23 1.66 -14.54 -0.84
N ARG A 24 0.64 -14.56 0.03
CA ARG A 24 0.73 -14.06 1.42
C ARG A 24 1.69 -14.86 2.28
N VAL A 25 1.84 -16.15 2.01
CA VAL A 25 2.81 -17.00 2.72
C VAL A 25 4.22 -16.60 2.32
N ALA A 26 4.49 -16.39 1.02
CA ALA A 26 5.78 -15.89 0.56
C ALA A 26 6.13 -14.52 1.18
N GLU A 27 5.17 -13.59 1.21
CA GLU A 27 5.32 -12.27 1.86
C GLU A 27 5.69 -12.38 3.33
N ASN A 28 4.91 -13.16 4.10
CA ASN A 28 5.14 -13.33 5.52
C ASN A 28 6.45 -14.08 5.83
N ILE A 29 6.80 -15.09 5.02
CA ILE A 29 8.07 -15.81 5.15
C ILE A 29 9.23 -14.85 4.93
N PHE A 30 9.18 -14.01 3.90
CA PHE A 30 10.21 -13.01 3.64
C PHE A 30 10.36 -12.06 4.84
N CYS A 31 9.27 -11.41 5.26
CA CYS A 31 9.32 -10.45 6.36
C CYS A 31 9.85 -11.06 7.66
N ARG A 32 9.43 -12.29 7.99
CA ARG A 32 9.91 -12.98 9.21
C ARG A 32 11.36 -13.45 9.11
N SER A 33 11.82 -13.86 7.93
CA SER A 33 13.17 -14.39 7.75
C SER A 33 14.22 -13.30 7.76
N PHE A 34 13.85 -12.09 7.31
CA PHE A 34 14.75 -10.94 7.20
C PHE A 34 14.49 -9.85 8.24
N ASP A 35 13.53 -10.05 9.15
CA ASP A 35 13.04 -9.01 10.07
C ASP A 35 12.65 -7.70 9.34
N ALA A 36 12.03 -7.86 8.16
CA ALA A 36 11.63 -6.74 7.31
C ALA A 36 10.26 -6.20 7.72
N GLY A 37 10.08 -4.89 7.57
CA GLY A 37 8.80 -4.22 7.77
C GLY A 37 7.76 -4.73 6.78
N ASN A 38 6.65 -5.26 7.28
CA ASN A 38 5.59 -5.81 6.44
C ASN A 38 4.66 -4.69 5.93
N LEU A 39 4.77 -4.37 4.64
CA LEU A 39 3.95 -3.35 3.98
C LEU A 39 2.77 -3.93 3.20
N SER A 40 2.64 -5.26 3.14
CA SER A 40 1.61 -5.97 2.37
C SER A 40 0.16 -5.72 2.82
N ARG A 41 -0.03 -5.10 3.99
CA ARG A 41 -1.33 -4.66 4.51
C ARG A 41 -1.63 -3.20 4.19
N SER A 42 -0.61 -2.42 3.81
CA SER A 42 -0.73 -1.02 3.38
C SER A 42 -0.93 -0.98 1.86
N ASP A 43 -1.79 -0.10 1.35
CA ASP A 43 -2.01 0.07 -0.10
C ASP A 43 -0.85 0.88 -0.73
N THR A 44 0.32 0.25 -0.82
CA THR A 44 1.57 0.84 -1.31
C THR A 44 2.17 0.04 -2.47
N ALA A 45 3.24 0.54 -3.07
CA ALA A 45 3.93 -0.10 -4.18
C ALA A 45 4.78 -1.32 -3.76
N PHE A 46 5.16 -1.42 -2.50
CA PHE A 46 6.07 -2.47 -1.98
C PHE A 46 5.36 -3.39 -1.00
N ASP A 47 5.73 -4.67 -0.99
CA ASP A 47 5.17 -5.65 -0.07
C ASP A 47 5.96 -5.71 1.25
N ALA A 48 7.23 -5.30 1.22
CA ALA A 48 8.07 -5.15 2.41
C ALA A 48 9.09 -3.99 2.29
N ASN A 49 9.53 -3.49 3.44
CA ASN A 49 10.68 -2.59 3.57
C ASN A 49 11.79 -3.31 4.34
N TYR A 50 12.93 -3.51 3.69
CA TYR A 50 14.11 -4.10 4.30
C TYR A 50 15.27 -3.11 4.22
N ASN A 51 15.64 -2.49 5.35
CA ASN A 51 16.76 -1.53 5.43
C ASN A 51 16.70 -0.43 4.35
N SER A 52 15.54 0.21 4.19
CA SER A 52 15.29 1.24 3.16
C SER A 52 15.37 0.72 1.72
N ILE A 53 15.21 -0.60 1.52
CA ILE A 53 15.02 -1.23 0.22
C ILE A 53 13.56 -1.70 0.12
N GLY A 54 12.86 -1.20 -0.89
CA GLY A 54 11.47 -1.55 -1.19
C GLY A 54 11.41 -2.87 -1.94
N ILE A 55 10.77 -3.87 -1.34
CA ILE A 55 10.71 -5.22 -1.91
C ILE A 55 9.32 -5.46 -2.49
N GLY A 56 9.27 -5.71 -3.79
CA GLY A 56 8.09 -6.28 -4.46
C GLY A 56 8.16 -7.79 -4.45
N LEU A 57 7.24 -8.46 -3.76
CA LEU A 57 7.18 -9.92 -3.69
C LEU A 57 6.22 -10.43 -4.75
N LYS A 58 6.74 -11.26 -5.67
CA LYS A 58 5.93 -11.86 -6.73
C LYS A 58 6.02 -13.36 -6.69
N THR A 59 4.86 -14.00 -6.70
CA THR A 59 4.73 -15.46 -6.70
C THR A 59 3.84 -15.87 -7.86
N PHE A 60 4.37 -16.63 -8.82
CA PHE A 60 3.61 -17.03 -10.01
C PHE A 60 4.07 -18.37 -10.58
N VAL A 61 3.17 -19.03 -11.31
CA VAL A 61 3.52 -20.22 -12.10
C VAL A 61 4.20 -19.75 -13.38
N CYS A 62 5.28 -20.40 -13.78
CA CYS A 62 5.90 -20.12 -15.07
C CYS A 62 6.13 -21.42 -15.83
N SER A 63 5.44 -21.61 -16.95
CA SER A 63 5.66 -22.76 -17.85
C SER A 63 6.88 -22.56 -18.75
N ASN A 64 7.20 -21.31 -19.10
CA ASN A 64 8.26 -20.95 -20.03
C ASN A 64 9.45 -20.27 -19.31
N ASN A 65 10.25 -19.49 -20.05
CA ASN A 65 11.32 -18.65 -19.49
C ASN A 65 10.84 -17.22 -19.19
N SER A 66 9.53 -16.96 -19.25
CA SER A 66 8.96 -15.67 -18.88
C SER A 66 7.52 -15.81 -18.41
N SER A 67 7.06 -14.91 -17.54
CA SER A 67 5.64 -14.73 -17.19
C SER A 67 5.24 -13.27 -17.26
N THR A 68 3.96 -13.00 -17.51
CA THR A 68 3.42 -11.63 -17.54
C THR A 68 2.56 -11.42 -16.31
N GLU A 69 3.03 -10.59 -15.38
CA GLU A 69 2.46 -10.48 -14.03
C GLU A 69 2.01 -9.06 -13.72
N LYS A 70 0.96 -8.94 -12.90
CA LYS A 70 0.38 -7.65 -12.52
C LYS A 70 1.39 -6.84 -11.71
N VAL A 71 1.67 -5.62 -12.14
CA VAL A 71 2.56 -4.65 -11.46
C VAL A 71 1.82 -3.40 -10.98
N ALA A 72 0.63 -3.10 -11.50
CA ALA A 72 -0.21 -2.02 -11.00
C ALA A 72 -1.71 -2.23 -11.32
N GLU A 73 -2.56 -1.53 -10.59
CA GLU A 73 -4.02 -1.53 -10.77
C GLU A 73 -4.58 -0.11 -10.60
N PHE A 74 -5.46 0.31 -11.49
CA PHE A 74 -5.89 1.71 -11.63
C PHE A 74 -7.41 1.89 -11.47
N ASN A 75 -8.05 1.10 -10.61
CA ASN A 75 -9.52 1.11 -10.45
C ASN A 75 -10.08 2.52 -10.16
N SER A 76 -9.45 3.28 -9.26
CA SER A 76 -9.85 4.66 -8.94
C SER A 76 -9.65 5.63 -10.10
N LEU A 77 -8.64 5.39 -10.95
CA LEU A 77 -8.29 6.24 -12.10
C LEU A 77 -8.90 5.76 -13.41
N SER A 78 -9.70 4.69 -13.38
CA SER A 78 -10.28 4.06 -14.58
C SER A 78 -11.13 5.02 -15.41
N ARG A 79 -11.80 6.00 -14.78
CA ARG A 79 -12.58 7.03 -15.49
C ARG A 79 -11.67 7.99 -16.26
N VAL A 80 -10.59 8.44 -15.64
CA VAL A 80 -9.61 9.35 -16.25
C VAL A 80 -8.86 8.66 -17.39
N LEU A 81 -8.50 7.39 -17.21
CA LEU A 81 -7.76 6.63 -18.21
C LEU A 81 -8.56 6.36 -19.51
N LYS A 82 -9.90 6.40 -19.46
CA LYS A 82 -10.76 6.19 -20.64
C LYS A 82 -10.64 7.30 -21.68
N ASP A 83 -10.18 8.48 -21.29
CA ASP A 83 -10.04 9.64 -22.17
C ASP A 83 -8.77 9.55 -23.03
N PHE A 84 -7.86 8.60 -22.75
CA PHE A 84 -6.61 8.41 -23.45
C PHE A 84 -6.60 7.11 -24.27
N LYS A 85 -5.84 7.09 -25.37
CA LYS A 85 -5.65 5.91 -26.23
C LYS A 85 -4.20 5.78 -26.71
N GLY A 86 -3.85 4.62 -27.26
CA GLY A 86 -2.54 4.37 -27.87
C GLY A 86 -1.36 4.83 -27.02
N LYS A 87 -0.46 5.63 -27.61
CA LYS A 87 0.76 6.09 -26.93
C LYS A 87 0.47 6.99 -25.73
N GLU A 88 -0.53 7.87 -25.81
CA GLU A 88 -0.88 8.77 -24.71
C GLU A 88 -1.37 8.00 -23.48
N LEU A 89 -2.14 6.93 -23.69
CA LEU A 89 -2.55 6.04 -22.62
C LEU A 89 -1.36 5.33 -21.98
N ALA A 90 -0.42 4.81 -22.78
CA ALA A 90 0.81 4.19 -22.26
C ALA A 90 1.62 5.16 -21.40
N ILE A 91 1.76 6.42 -21.85
CA ILE A 91 2.41 7.51 -21.10
C ILE A 91 1.71 7.73 -19.76
N LYS A 92 0.38 7.87 -19.74
CA LYS A 92 -0.40 8.10 -18.50
C LYS A 92 -0.31 6.93 -17.52
N LEU A 93 -0.32 5.69 -18.01
CA LEU A 93 -0.10 4.50 -17.18
C LEU A 93 1.29 4.50 -16.55
N GLY A 94 2.31 4.87 -17.32
CA GLY A 94 3.68 5.05 -16.86
C GLY A 94 3.76 6.10 -15.75
N GLU A 95 3.25 7.31 -16.01
CA GLU A 95 3.20 8.40 -15.04
C GLU A 95 2.53 7.99 -13.72
N PHE A 96 1.32 7.40 -13.78
CA PHE A 96 0.60 7.00 -12.57
C PHE A 96 1.28 5.86 -11.80
N ARG A 97 1.88 4.88 -12.48
CA ARG A 97 2.67 3.84 -11.79
C ARG A 97 3.89 4.47 -11.10
N ASN A 98 4.61 5.33 -11.81
CA ASN A 98 5.81 5.98 -11.30
C ASN A 98 5.49 6.87 -10.10
N ASP A 99 4.38 7.62 -10.16
CA ASP A 99 3.92 8.44 -9.04
C ASP A 99 3.62 7.62 -7.78
N ARG A 100 3.05 6.41 -7.91
CA ARG A 100 2.79 5.51 -6.78
C ARG A 100 4.08 4.94 -6.19
N ILE A 101 5.07 4.59 -7.03
CA ILE A 101 6.39 4.15 -6.56
C ILE A 101 7.09 5.29 -5.82
N ASN A 102 7.12 6.47 -6.42
CA ASN A 102 7.75 7.64 -5.80
C ASN A 102 7.05 8.02 -4.49
N LEU A 103 5.73 7.89 -4.40
CA LEU A 103 4.97 8.06 -3.15
C LEU A 103 5.44 7.08 -2.09
N ALA A 104 5.48 5.79 -2.41
CA ALA A 104 5.94 4.75 -1.51
C ALA A 104 7.37 5.03 -1.01
N ASN A 105 8.26 5.46 -1.92
CA ASN A 105 9.63 5.79 -1.56
C ASN A 105 9.72 6.89 -0.50
N ARG A 106 8.97 7.96 -0.69
CA ARG A 106 8.95 9.07 0.27
C ARG A 106 8.26 8.69 1.57
N LEU A 107 7.20 7.91 1.50
CA LEU A 107 6.39 7.53 2.66
C LEU A 107 7.12 6.58 3.60
N TYR A 108 7.90 5.64 3.06
CA TYR A 108 8.58 4.59 3.84
C TYR A 108 10.11 4.70 3.86
N ASP A 109 10.65 5.85 3.44
CA ASP A 109 12.09 6.11 3.39
C ASP A 109 12.87 5.06 2.59
N ILE A 110 12.38 4.75 1.39
CA ILE A 110 12.99 3.78 0.47
C ILE A 110 13.96 4.50 -0.47
N ASN A 111 15.18 3.98 -0.54
CA ASN A 111 16.27 4.51 -1.36
C ASN A 111 16.52 3.67 -2.62
N ASP A 112 16.20 2.38 -2.58
CA ASP A 112 16.34 1.45 -3.69
C ASP A 112 15.20 0.42 -3.68
N SER A 113 14.95 -0.27 -4.78
CA SER A 113 13.86 -1.24 -4.85
C SER A 113 14.11 -2.36 -5.86
N LEU A 114 13.64 -3.54 -5.52
CA LEU A 114 13.76 -4.73 -6.36
C LEU A 114 12.50 -5.59 -6.27
N TYR A 115 12.24 -6.40 -7.30
CA TYR A 115 11.32 -7.51 -7.17
C TYR A 115 12.09 -8.73 -6.68
N HIS A 116 11.62 -9.34 -5.59
CA HIS A 116 12.03 -10.65 -5.14
C HIS A 116 10.99 -11.68 -5.60
N ILE A 117 11.38 -12.60 -6.47
CA ILE A 117 10.46 -13.44 -7.23
C ILE A 117 10.57 -14.90 -6.78
N VAL A 118 9.41 -15.50 -6.52
CA VAL A 118 9.20 -16.93 -6.33
C VAL A 118 8.42 -17.49 -7.51
N ALA A 119 9.12 -17.88 -8.57
CA ALA A 119 8.51 -18.54 -9.73
C ALA A 119 8.39 -20.05 -9.47
N ARG A 120 7.25 -20.64 -9.87
CA ARG A 120 6.89 -22.03 -9.59
C ARG A 120 6.87 -22.84 -10.87
N LYS A 121 7.58 -23.97 -10.86
CA LYS A 121 7.61 -24.98 -11.93
C LYS A 121 7.36 -26.36 -11.32
N GLU A 122 7.05 -27.34 -12.17
CA GLU A 122 6.94 -28.72 -11.70
C GLU A 122 8.24 -29.14 -11.00
N LYS A 123 8.13 -29.63 -9.75
CA LYS A 123 9.25 -30.09 -8.90
C LYS A 123 10.36 -29.08 -8.58
N GLU A 124 10.20 -27.79 -8.90
CA GLU A 124 11.18 -26.78 -8.52
C GLU A 124 10.55 -25.40 -8.24
N LEU A 125 11.18 -24.65 -7.34
CA LEU A 125 11.02 -23.20 -7.23
C LEU A 125 12.24 -22.51 -7.83
N LEU A 126 11.97 -21.40 -8.49
CA LEU A 126 12.97 -20.49 -9.05
C LEU A 126 12.93 -19.19 -8.24
N LEU A 127 14.03 -18.89 -7.56
CA LEU A 127 14.20 -17.68 -6.78
C LEU A 127 15.19 -16.75 -7.49
N TYR A 128 14.77 -15.52 -7.74
CA TYR A 128 15.65 -14.52 -8.33
C TYR A 128 15.14 -13.12 -8.04
N GLU A 129 16.04 -12.16 -8.22
CA GLU A 129 15.75 -10.75 -8.06
C GLU A 129 15.90 -10.03 -9.39
N THR A 130 15.11 -8.98 -9.59
CA THR A 130 15.15 -8.15 -10.79
C THR A 130 14.76 -6.72 -10.44
N ASP A 131 14.97 -5.79 -11.37
CA ASP A 131 14.71 -4.37 -11.14
C ASP A 131 13.27 -4.09 -10.74
N TYR A 132 13.07 -3.10 -9.88
CA TYR A 132 11.77 -2.45 -9.66
C TYR A 132 11.79 -1.04 -10.29
N ASN A 133 12.31 -0.91 -11.52
CA ASN A 133 12.46 0.42 -12.10
C ASN A 133 11.10 1.08 -12.38
N ILE A 134 11.11 2.42 -12.37
CA ILE A 134 10.04 3.22 -12.95
C ILE A 134 9.96 2.96 -14.46
N ILE A 135 8.79 3.19 -15.06
CA ILE A 135 8.60 3.09 -16.50
C ILE A 135 9.29 4.30 -17.15
N ASP A 136 10.16 4.07 -18.13
CA ASP A 136 10.75 5.17 -18.91
C ASP A 136 9.72 5.73 -19.91
N VAL A 137 8.94 6.69 -19.43
CA VAL A 137 7.88 7.34 -20.21
C VAL A 137 8.42 8.01 -21.48
N SER A 138 9.66 8.49 -21.46
CA SER A 138 10.28 9.17 -22.61
C SER A 138 10.62 8.21 -23.74
N ASN A 139 10.90 6.95 -23.38
CA ASN A 139 11.26 5.89 -24.31
C ASN A 139 10.10 4.92 -24.61
N ILE A 140 8.84 5.33 -24.38
CA ILE A 140 7.70 4.50 -24.72
C ILE A 140 7.58 4.33 -26.25
N HIS A 141 7.62 3.08 -26.69
CA HIS A 141 7.52 2.67 -28.09
C HIS A 141 6.79 1.32 -28.25
N SER A 142 6.82 0.74 -29.46
CA SER A 142 6.21 -0.57 -29.78
C SER A 142 4.72 -0.70 -29.43
N ILE A 143 3.94 0.37 -29.58
CA ILE A 143 2.52 0.39 -29.20
C ILE A 143 1.70 -0.59 -30.06
N LYS A 144 1.00 -1.52 -29.40
CA LYS A 144 0.05 -2.44 -30.05
C LYS A 144 -1.26 -2.43 -29.26
N GLU A 145 -2.34 -2.03 -29.90
CA GLU A 145 -3.66 -1.90 -29.27
C GLU A 145 -4.67 -2.85 -29.92
N ASN A 146 -5.50 -3.49 -29.09
CA ASN A 146 -6.67 -4.24 -29.50
C ASN A 146 -7.84 -3.97 -28.54
N ASN A 147 -9.01 -4.53 -28.80
CA ASN A 147 -10.21 -4.27 -28.00
C ASN A 147 -10.08 -4.66 -26.51
N ALA A 148 -9.16 -5.57 -26.17
CA ALA A 148 -9.01 -6.09 -24.82
C ALA A 148 -7.81 -5.48 -24.06
N SER A 149 -6.81 -4.96 -24.77
CA SER A 149 -5.53 -4.56 -24.18
C SER A 149 -4.71 -3.57 -25.01
N LEU A 150 -3.82 -2.87 -24.32
CA LEU A 150 -2.74 -2.05 -24.88
C LEU A 150 -1.39 -2.63 -24.47
N GLN A 151 -0.51 -2.90 -25.43
CA GLN A 151 0.87 -3.33 -25.18
C GLN A 151 1.85 -2.24 -25.60
N PHE A 152 2.93 -2.11 -24.85
CA PHE A 152 4.00 -1.14 -25.11
C PHE A 152 5.32 -1.58 -24.46
N GLU A 153 6.42 -0.94 -24.86
CA GLU A 153 7.75 -1.14 -24.31
C GLU A 153 8.33 0.23 -23.91
N ASP A 154 9.23 0.24 -22.93
CA ASP A 154 9.97 1.45 -22.48
C ASP A 154 11.48 1.36 -22.76
N GLY A 155 11.89 0.43 -23.62
CA GLY A 155 13.27 0.08 -23.93
C GLY A 155 13.93 -0.91 -22.96
N ASN A 156 13.42 -1.05 -21.73
CA ASN A 156 13.95 -2.01 -20.75
C ASN A 156 12.99 -3.19 -20.54
N ASN A 157 11.69 -2.91 -20.54
CA ASN A 157 10.64 -3.84 -20.15
C ASN A 157 9.47 -3.79 -21.14
N SER A 158 8.73 -4.90 -21.22
CA SER A 158 7.49 -5.00 -21.99
C SER A 158 6.29 -5.00 -21.05
N TYR A 159 5.27 -4.22 -21.41
CA TYR A 159 4.07 -4.03 -20.62
C TYR A 159 2.81 -4.38 -21.41
N SER A 160 1.76 -4.77 -20.68
CA SER A 160 0.42 -5.00 -21.20
C SER A 160 -0.62 -4.47 -20.21
N PHE A 161 -1.46 -3.55 -20.66
CA PHE A 161 -2.59 -3.03 -19.89
C PHE A 161 -3.88 -3.73 -20.31
N ASN A 162 -4.62 -4.24 -19.33
CA ASN A 162 -5.92 -4.87 -19.54
C ASN A 162 -7.04 -3.88 -19.25
N TYR A 163 -7.88 -3.60 -20.25
CA TYR A 163 -8.94 -2.60 -20.14
C TYR A 163 -10.03 -2.97 -19.14
N SER A 164 -10.51 -4.21 -19.17
CA SER A 164 -11.66 -4.63 -18.34
C SER A 164 -11.32 -4.65 -16.85
N LYS A 165 -10.08 -5.03 -16.51
CA LYS A 165 -9.60 -5.09 -15.12
C LYS A 165 -8.90 -3.80 -14.67
N SER A 166 -8.62 -2.86 -15.58
CA SER A 166 -7.81 -1.67 -15.30
C SER A 166 -6.46 -2.02 -14.64
N THR A 167 -5.80 -3.08 -15.12
CA THR A 167 -4.56 -3.59 -14.54
C THR A 167 -3.41 -3.57 -15.54
N LEU A 168 -2.24 -3.15 -15.08
CA LEU A 168 -1.01 -3.13 -15.85
C LEU A 168 -0.14 -4.32 -15.45
N PHE A 169 0.34 -5.03 -16.47
CA PHE A 169 1.22 -6.17 -16.34
C PHE A 169 2.59 -5.85 -16.93
N ARG A 170 3.63 -6.45 -16.36
CA ARG A 170 5.01 -6.45 -16.86
C ARG A 170 5.41 -7.87 -17.22
N LYS A 171 6.16 -8.05 -18.29
CA LYS A 171 6.81 -9.32 -18.63
C LYS A 171 8.08 -9.50 -17.79
N PHE A 172 8.12 -10.55 -16.99
CA PHE A 172 9.27 -10.99 -16.21
C PHE A 172 9.99 -12.11 -16.95
N ILE A 173 11.28 -11.95 -17.19
CA ILE A 173 12.13 -12.97 -17.83
C ILE A 173 12.92 -13.67 -16.73
N ILE A 174 12.89 -15.00 -16.71
CA ILE A 174 13.64 -15.79 -15.75
C ILE A 174 15.12 -15.78 -16.18
N PRO A 175 16.04 -15.28 -15.34
CA PRO A 175 17.44 -15.24 -15.69
C PRO A 175 18.07 -16.63 -15.60
N GLN A 176 19.13 -16.88 -16.37
CA GLN A 176 19.79 -18.18 -16.41
C GLN A 176 20.41 -18.57 -15.06
N ASN A 177 20.87 -17.58 -14.29
CA ASN A 177 21.45 -17.74 -12.95
C ASN A 177 20.40 -17.71 -11.82
N ALA A 178 19.11 -17.86 -12.12
CA ALA A 178 18.09 -17.99 -11.07
C ALA A 178 18.43 -19.16 -10.14
N PHE A 179 18.29 -18.94 -8.83
CA PHE A 179 18.49 -19.99 -7.84
C PHE A 179 17.38 -21.04 -7.98
N ARG A 180 17.78 -22.28 -8.21
CA ARG A 180 16.88 -23.43 -8.39
C ARG A 180 16.81 -24.21 -7.09
N LEU A 181 15.62 -24.29 -6.54
CA LEU A 181 15.33 -25.09 -5.36
C LEU A 181 14.47 -26.28 -5.78
N PRO A 182 15.04 -27.50 -5.85
CA PRO A 182 14.24 -28.71 -6.03
C PRO A 182 13.24 -28.87 -4.88
N ILE A 183 12.02 -29.28 -5.21
CA ILE A 183 10.92 -29.43 -4.25
C ILE A 183 10.28 -30.80 -4.43
N ASP A 184 10.12 -31.49 -3.30
CA ASP A 184 9.27 -32.65 -3.16
C ASP A 184 7.92 -32.25 -2.54
N ILE A 185 6.83 -32.89 -2.94
CA ILE A 185 5.49 -32.69 -2.37
C ILE A 185 5.14 -33.94 -1.57
N ILE A 186 4.70 -33.76 -0.31
CA ILE A 186 4.27 -34.88 0.53
C ILE A 186 2.90 -35.34 0.04
N GLU A 187 2.73 -36.64 -0.14
CA GLU A 187 1.49 -37.25 -0.62
C GLU A 187 0.30 -37.02 0.32
N ASN A 188 0.50 -37.16 1.63
CA ASN A 188 -0.51 -36.92 2.64
C ASN A 188 -0.05 -35.90 3.71
N PRO A 189 -0.18 -34.58 3.43
CA PRO A 189 0.21 -33.54 4.38
C PRO A 189 -0.73 -33.41 5.59
N TYR A 190 -1.91 -34.06 5.58
CA TYR A 190 -2.86 -34.01 6.69
C TYR A 190 -2.36 -34.79 7.91
N ASN A 191 -1.68 -35.92 7.72
CA ASN A 191 -1.08 -36.69 8.82
C ASN A 191 -0.05 -35.84 9.57
N LEU A 192 0.82 -35.14 8.83
CA LEU A 192 1.81 -34.23 9.40
C LEU A 192 1.14 -33.09 10.18
N LEU A 193 0.03 -32.54 9.69
CA LEU A 193 -0.73 -31.53 10.43
C LEU A 193 -1.26 -32.09 11.74
N LEU A 194 -1.90 -33.26 11.71
CA LEU A 194 -2.49 -33.88 12.91
C LEU A 194 -1.40 -34.12 13.98
N GLU A 195 -0.27 -34.71 13.60
CA GLU A 195 0.89 -34.92 14.49
C GLU A 195 1.41 -33.59 15.10
N LEU A 196 1.46 -32.52 14.29
CA LEU A 196 1.94 -31.21 14.74
C LEU A 196 1.03 -30.52 15.75
N PHE A 197 -0.25 -30.91 15.84
CA PHE A 197 -1.25 -30.29 16.72
C PHE A 197 -1.68 -31.16 17.91
N GLU A 198 -1.20 -32.39 18.03
CA GLU A 198 -1.56 -33.30 19.13
C GLU A 198 -1.23 -32.76 20.53
N ASN A 199 -0.30 -31.81 20.67
CA ASN A 199 0.10 -31.24 21.98
C ASN A 199 0.52 -29.76 21.89
N LYS A 200 -0.30 -28.88 21.28
CA LYS A 200 0.02 -27.44 21.21
C LYS A 200 -0.96 -26.55 21.94
N ASP A 201 -0.41 -25.67 22.78
CA ASP A 201 -1.10 -24.51 23.30
C ASP A 201 -1.37 -23.51 22.16
N LEU A 202 -2.63 -23.44 21.74
CA LEU A 202 -3.10 -22.48 20.76
C LEU A 202 -3.20 -21.10 21.43
N LYS A 203 -2.30 -20.19 21.05
CA LYS A 203 -2.40 -18.79 21.48
C LYS A 203 -3.46 -18.06 20.65
N PRO A 204 -4.36 -17.29 21.27
CA PRO A 204 -5.27 -16.43 20.53
C PRO A 204 -4.48 -15.36 19.76
N ALA A 205 -4.97 -14.96 18.58
CA ALA A 205 -4.38 -13.90 17.79
C ALA A 205 -4.40 -12.58 18.57
N THR A 206 -3.24 -11.93 18.71
CA THR A 206 -3.06 -10.71 19.50
C THR A 206 -3.11 -9.43 18.66
N ASP A 207 -3.15 -9.53 17.33
CA ASP A 207 -3.06 -8.42 16.38
C ASP A 207 -4.38 -8.07 15.68
N LYS A 208 -5.53 -8.49 16.23
CA LYS A 208 -6.84 -8.20 15.62
C LYS A 208 -7.12 -6.70 15.69
N LEU A 209 -7.17 -6.05 14.54
CA LEU A 209 -7.69 -4.69 14.42
C LEU A 209 -9.20 -4.72 14.71
N ILE A 210 -9.61 -4.06 15.80
CA ILE A 210 -10.98 -3.91 16.26
C ILE A 210 -11.35 -2.44 16.09
N LYS A 211 -12.33 -2.22 15.21
CA LYS A 211 -12.86 -0.91 14.84
C LYS A 211 -13.26 -0.12 16.08
N GLY A 212 -12.79 1.12 16.19
CA GLY A 212 -13.12 2.01 17.31
C GLY A 212 -12.40 1.69 18.63
N VAL A 213 -11.74 0.54 18.75
CA VAL A 213 -10.99 0.14 19.94
C VAL A 213 -9.50 0.40 19.74
N ASN A 214 -8.91 -0.18 18.70
CA ASN A 214 -7.48 -0.06 18.41
C ASN A 214 -7.18 0.51 17.03
N TYR A 215 -8.21 0.83 16.23
CA TYR A 215 -8.04 1.68 15.06
C TYR A 215 -9.29 2.48 14.68
N VAL A 216 -9.07 3.61 14.02
CA VAL A 216 -10.09 4.37 13.27
C VAL A 216 -9.50 4.87 11.95
N VAL A 217 -10.36 5.24 11.00
CA VAL A 217 -9.96 5.89 9.74
C VAL A 217 -10.46 7.32 9.74
N LEU A 218 -9.59 8.27 9.37
CA LEU A 218 -9.90 9.69 9.24
C LEU A 218 -9.83 10.13 7.77
N PRO A 219 -10.81 10.90 7.27
CA PRO A 219 -10.76 11.39 5.90
C PRO A 219 -9.83 12.60 5.79
N LEU A 220 -9.12 12.71 4.67
CA LEU A 220 -8.36 13.92 4.29
C LEU A 220 -9.23 14.93 3.50
N TYR A 221 -10.53 14.68 3.43
CA TYR A 221 -11.52 15.44 2.66
C TYR A 221 -12.80 15.66 3.50
N GLY A 222 -13.65 16.57 3.03
CA GLY A 222 -15.03 16.74 3.48
C GLY A 222 -16.02 16.14 2.48
N ILE A 223 -17.25 15.88 2.95
CA ILE A 223 -18.35 15.44 2.09
C ILE A 223 -19.41 16.53 2.03
N LYS A 224 -19.76 16.98 0.83
CA LYS A 224 -20.88 17.90 0.58
C LYS A 224 -21.66 17.38 -0.61
N ASN A 225 -22.99 17.31 -0.50
CA ASN A 225 -23.87 16.79 -1.55
C ASN A 225 -23.43 15.41 -2.09
N LYS A 226 -22.98 14.51 -1.20
CA LYS A 226 -22.43 13.17 -1.52
C LYS A 226 -21.16 13.18 -2.39
N GLN A 227 -20.51 14.32 -2.57
CA GLN A 227 -19.24 14.44 -3.27
C GLN A 227 -18.10 14.77 -2.29
N LYS A 228 -16.94 14.18 -2.55
CA LYS A 228 -15.71 14.45 -1.80
C LYS A 228 -15.10 15.75 -2.27
N PHE A 229 -14.64 16.58 -1.33
CA PHE A 229 -13.89 17.78 -1.63
C PHE A 229 -12.82 18.01 -0.56
N VAL A 230 -11.62 18.41 -0.98
CA VAL A 230 -10.62 18.92 -0.04
C VAL A 230 -10.95 20.40 0.23
N PHE A 231 -11.00 20.78 1.50
CA PHE A 231 -11.33 22.15 1.89
C PHE A 231 -10.24 23.12 1.46
N GLU A 232 -10.59 24.21 0.78
CA GLU A 232 -9.61 25.23 0.33
C GLU A 232 -8.99 26.04 1.48
N ARG A 233 -9.65 26.11 2.63
CA ARG A 233 -9.33 27.02 3.75
C ARG A 233 -9.42 26.36 5.13
N SER A 234 -9.40 25.03 5.19
CA SER A 234 -9.43 24.27 6.45
C SER A 234 -8.80 22.89 6.26
N GLY A 235 -8.67 22.13 7.35
CA GLY A 235 -7.99 20.83 7.33
C GLY A 235 -6.55 20.95 6.82
N LEU A 236 -6.27 20.26 5.71
CA LEU A 236 -4.97 20.30 5.03
C LEU A 236 -4.58 21.69 4.52
N ASN A 237 -5.55 22.54 4.19
CA ASN A 237 -5.31 23.90 3.71
C ASN A 237 -5.63 24.96 4.76
N GLN A 238 -5.55 24.65 6.06
CA GLN A 238 -5.81 25.61 7.13
C GLN A 238 -4.90 26.85 7.05
N TRP A 239 -3.66 26.70 6.57
CA TRP A 239 -2.75 27.81 6.33
C TRP A 239 -3.33 28.90 5.38
N ASN A 240 -4.29 28.54 4.52
CA ASN A 240 -4.98 29.44 3.60
C ASN A 240 -6.25 30.08 4.18
N ALA A 241 -6.57 29.83 5.45
CA ALA A 241 -7.77 30.37 6.08
C ALA A 241 -7.72 31.90 6.19
N ASN A 242 -8.89 32.53 6.07
CA ASN A 242 -9.04 33.98 6.28
C ASN A 242 -8.76 34.35 7.76
N GLY A 243 -8.46 35.63 8.00
CA GLY A 243 -8.17 36.17 9.33
C GLY A 243 -6.67 36.40 9.55
N ARG A 244 -6.13 35.94 10.69
CA ARG A 244 -4.70 36.14 10.99
C ARG A 244 -3.82 35.51 9.92
N LYS A 245 -2.66 36.11 9.69
CA LYS A 245 -1.60 35.47 8.89
C LYS A 245 -1.22 34.14 9.56
N ARG A 246 -1.27 33.06 8.79
CA ARG A 246 -0.93 31.71 9.23
C ARG A 246 0.41 31.30 8.65
N ASN A 247 1.08 30.38 9.35
CA ASN A 247 2.25 29.73 8.81
C ASN A 247 1.81 28.70 7.76
N PHE A 248 2.57 28.52 6.68
CA PHE A 248 2.27 27.53 5.63
C PHE A 248 2.28 26.08 6.11
N GLY A 249 2.83 25.80 7.30
CA GLY A 249 2.76 24.52 7.97
C GLY A 249 1.58 24.35 8.94
N GLU A 250 0.69 25.33 9.05
CA GLU A 250 -0.49 25.21 9.93
C GLU A 250 -1.58 24.36 9.26
N VAL A 251 -1.69 23.09 9.69
CA VAL A 251 -2.63 22.11 9.14
C VAL A 251 -3.24 21.25 10.25
N TYR A 252 -4.38 20.61 9.95
CA TYR A 252 -4.93 19.56 10.80
C TYR A 252 -5.61 18.47 9.96
N ILE A 253 -5.66 17.24 10.49
CA ILE A 253 -6.51 16.18 9.93
C ILE A 253 -7.90 16.28 10.58
N PRO A 254 -8.99 16.42 9.80
CA PRO A 254 -10.33 16.49 10.35
C PRO A 254 -10.72 15.19 11.06
N ILE A 255 -11.32 15.33 12.24
CA ILE A 255 -12.01 14.24 12.93
C ILE A 255 -13.51 14.46 12.77
N PRO A 256 -14.21 13.61 12.01
CA PRO A 256 -15.65 13.73 11.82
C PRO A 256 -16.40 13.60 13.14
N ALA A 257 -17.44 14.42 13.34
CA ALA A 257 -18.24 14.40 14.56
C ALA A 257 -18.89 13.02 14.81
N GLU A 258 -19.23 12.29 13.75
CA GLU A 258 -19.76 10.92 13.84
C GLU A 258 -18.76 9.95 14.49
N LEU A 259 -17.46 10.15 14.29
CA LEU A 259 -16.42 9.31 14.88
C LEU A 259 -16.37 9.50 16.40
N HIS A 260 -16.43 10.74 16.88
CA HIS A 260 -16.54 11.02 18.32
C HIS A 260 -17.83 10.45 18.95
N LYS A 261 -18.93 10.42 18.19
CA LYS A 261 -20.20 9.81 18.66
C LYS A 261 -20.12 8.30 18.77
N LYS A 262 -19.54 7.63 17.75
CA LYS A 262 -19.42 6.17 17.71
C LYS A 262 -18.32 5.66 18.64
N TYR A 263 -17.19 6.37 18.73
CA TYR A 263 -15.97 5.93 19.42
C TYR A 263 -15.40 7.02 20.36
N PRO A 264 -16.15 7.43 21.39
CA PRO A 264 -15.78 8.58 22.24
C PRO A 264 -14.49 8.39 23.04
N ALA A 265 -14.06 7.14 23.28
CA ALA A 265 -12.88 6.80 24.07
C ALA A 265 -11.63 6.49 23.22
N PHE A 266 -11.71 6.62 21.89
CA PHE A 266 -10.58 6.26 21.03
C PHE A 266 -9.40 7.21 21.20
N PHE A 267 -9.65 8.52 21.07
CA PHE A 267 -8.65 9.57 21.26
C PHE A 267 -8.58 10.02 22.73
N PRO A 268 -7.43 10.57 23.17
CA PRO A 268 -7.31 11.27 24.45
C PRO A 268 -8.23 12.48 24.53
N THR A 269 -8.32 13.05 25.73
CA THR A 269 -9.15 14.23 25.95
C THR A 269 -8.64 15.43 25.18
N ARG A 270 -9.50 16.44 25.02
CA ARG A 270 -9.15 17.63 24.24
C ARG A 270 -7.92 18.31 24.84
N ASP A 271 -6.98 18.68 23.95
CA ASP A 271 -5.72 19.36 24.25
C ASP A 271 -4.72 18.52 25.08
N GLU A 272 -4.97 17.22 25.27
CA GLU A 272 -4.03 16.25 25.82
C GLU A 272 -3.08 15.75 24.72
N ASP A 273 -1.77 15.83 24.98
CA ASP A 273 -0.73 15.39 24.05
C ASP A 273 -0.53 13.86 24.11
N PHE A 274 -0.27 13.26 22.96
CA PHE A 274 0.04 11.83 22.81
C PHE A 274 1.06 11.61 21.70
N ASN A 275 1.77 10.47 21.77
CA ASN A 275 2.73 10.08 20.74
C ASN A 275 2.01 9.62 19.48
N LEU A 276 2.45 10.14 18.33
CA LEU A 276 1.97 9.75 17.01
C LEU A 276 3.17 9.38 16.13
N GLN A 277 3.41 8.08 15.94
CA GLN A 277 4.46 7.57 15.07
C GLN A 277 4.03 7.58 13.61
N ILE A 278 4.84 8.18 12.73
CA ILE A 278 4.65 8.15 11.27
C ILE A 278 5.35 6.93 10.64
N PRO A 279 5.07 6.57 9.37
CA PRO A 279 5.60 5.35 8.76
C PRO A 279 7.13 5.26 8.66
N THR A 280 7.82 6.40 8.63
CA THR A 280 9.29 6.47 8.62
C THR A 280 9.92 6.27 10.01
N GLY A 281 9.10 6.14 11.06
CA GLY A 281 9.52 5.78 12.41
C GLY A 281 9.61 6.97 13.38
N GLU A 282 9.67 8.21 12.89
CA GLU A 282 9.65 9.41 13.74
C GLU A 282 8.36 9.49 14.55
N VAL A 283 8.48 10.01 15.78
CA VAL A 283 7.37 10.17 16.72
C VAL A 283 7.08 11.65 16.91
N PHE A 284 5.85 12.06 16.60
CA PHE A 284 5.36 13.41 16.81
C PHE A 284 4.58 13.50 18.12
N SER A 285 4.66 14.65 18.81
CA SER A 285 3.67 15.00 19.82
C SER A 285 2.41 15.48 19.10
N ALA A 286 1.30 14.79 19.26
CA ALA A 286 0.03 15.10 18.63
C ALA A 286 -1.07 15.33 19.67
N LYS A 287 -2.12 16.05 19.30
CA LYS A 287 -3.28 16.26 20.16
C LYS A 287 -4.55 16.45 19.36
N VAL A 288 -5.68 16.20 20.03
CA VAL A 288 -7.01 16.53 19.51
C VAL A 288 -7.46 17.87 20.06
N CYS A 289 -7.81 18.83 19.21
CA CYS A 289 -8.12 20.19 19.64
C CYS A 289 -9.19 20.87 18.76
N GLN A 290 -9.33 22.18 18.94
CA GLN A 290 -10.38 23.04 18.38
C GLN A 290 -11.80 22.71 18.87
N GLU A 291 -12.76 23.52 18.42
CA GLU A 291 -14.17 23.33 18.73
C GLU A 291 -14.63 21.92 18.36
N ASN A 292 -15.34 21.27 19.28
CA ASN A 292 -15.84 19.89 19.17
C ASN A 292 -14.73 18.84 18.94
N SER A 293 -13.48 19.11 19.33
CA SER A 293 -12.35 18.18 19.20
C SER A 293 -12.15 17.72 17.75
N LYS A 294 -12.45 18.59 16.77
CA LYS A 294 -12.52 18.25 15.35
C LYS A 294 -11.16 18.17 14.65
N ALA A 295 -10.06 18.53 15.31
CA ALA A 295 -8.76 18.70 14.69
C ALA A 295 -7.68 17.85 15.35
N LEU A 296 -7.10 16.92 14.60
CA LEU A 296 -5.85 16.25 14.95
C LEU A 296 -4.68 17.13 14.47
N MET A 297 -3.87 17.62 15.42
CA MET A 297 -2.74 18.52 15.16
C MET A 297 -1.46 17.99 15.82
N THR A 298 -0.31 18.57 15.48
CA THR A 298 1.00 18.22 16.06
C THR A 298 1.63 19.39 16.79
N ASN A 299 2.57 19.14 17.69
CA ASN A 299 3.41 20.15 18.33
C ASN A 299 4.89 19.79 18.08
N PRO A 300 5.63 20.56 17.27
CA PRO A 300 5.21 21.80 16.62
C PRO A 300 4.17 21.56 15.51
N ASN A 301 3.27 22.52 15.29
CA ASN A 301 2.17 22.43 14.29
C ASN A 301 2.62 22.11 12.86
N LYS A 302 3.90 22.36 12.54
CA LYS A 302 4.48 22.09 11.23
C LYS A 302 4.79 20.62 10.97
N SER A 303 4.99 19.78 12.01
CA SER A 303 5.46 18.39 11.81
C SER A 303 4.52 17.59 10.91
N LEU A 304 3.21 17.72 11.15
CA LEU A 304 2.20 17.08 10.31
C LEU A 304 2.23 17.61 8.86
N SER A 305 2.50 18.91 8.67
CA SER A 305 2.60 19.51 7.33
C SER A 305 3.87 19.10 6.59
N ASP A 306 5.01 19.01 7.29
CA ASP A 306 6.30 18.63 6.73
C ASP A 306 6.23 17.18 6.23
N TRP A 307 5.60 16.29 7.02
CA TRP A 307 5.34 14.93 6.59
C TRP A 307 4.26 14.87 5.50
N LEU A 308 3.01 15.27 5.78
CA LEU A 308 1.89 14.98 4.88
C LEU A 308 1.89 15.87 3.63
N LEU A 309 2.08 17.19 3.76
CA LEU A 309 2.03 18.10 2.60
C LEU A 309 3.34 18.12 1.82
N ARG A 310 4.48 18.24 2.51
CA ARG A 310 5.78 18.45 1.85
C ARG A 310 6.41 17.14 1.39
N ARG A 311 6.46 16.12 2.25
CA ARG A 311 7.08 14.84 1.91
C ARG A 311 6.14 13.92 1.13
N VAL A 312 4.93 13.65 1.63
CA VAL A 312 4.00 12.70 1.02
C VAL A 312 3.36 13.28 -0.24
N LEU A 313 2.69 14.44 -0.14
CA LEU A 313 2.00 15.06 -1.29
C LEU A 313 2.92 15.86 -2.22
N GLN A 314 4.13 16.25 -1.79
CA GLN A 314 5.05 17.12 -2.56
C GLN A 314 4.41 18.43 -3.04
N LEU A 315 3.62 19.06 -2.19
CA LEU A 315 3.06 20.38 -2.46
C LEU A 315 4.09 21.45 -2.12
N LYS A 316 4.26 22.44 -2.99
CA LYS A 316 5.05 23.63 -2.70
C LYS A 316 4.37 24.47 -1.61
N GLU A 317 5.14 25.31 -0.92
CA GLU A 317 4.53 26.28 -0.02
C GLU A 317 3.54 27.16 -0.80
N GLY A 318 2.33 27.32 -0.26
CA GLY A 318 1.25 28.05 -0.94
C GLY A 318 0.47 27.23 -1.98
N GLU A 319 0.85 25.99 -2.28
CA GLU A 319 0.09 25.09 -3.16
C GLU A 319 -1.02 24.37 -2.38
N LEU A 320 -2.25 24.39 -2.89
CA LEU A 320 -3.40 23.73 -2.25
C LEU A 320 -3.35 22.22 -2.42
N ALA A 321 -3.66 21.49 -1.34
CA ALA A 321 -4.07 20.10 -1.45
C ALA A 321 -5.45 20.02 -2.10
N THR A 322 -5.62 19.18 -3.11
CA THR A 322 -6.88 19.02 -3.85
C THR A 322 -7.31 17.55 -3.92
N THR A 323 -8.59 17.32 -4.23
CA THR A 323 -9.11 15.96 -4.44
C THR A 323 -8.38 15.26 -5.59
N GLU A 324 -8.09 15.98 -6.69
CA GLU A 324 -7.37 15.41 -7.83
C GLU A 324 -5.98 14.94 -7.44
N LYS A 325 -5.29 15.68 -6.55
CA LYS A 325 -3.96 15.30 -6.06
C LYS A 325 -4.00 14.02 -5.23
N LEU A 326 -4.99 13.90 -4.34
CA LEU A 326 -5.21 12.70 -3.52
C LEU A 326 -5.55 11.49 -4.40
N ASP A 327 -6.51 11.64 -5.31
CA ASP A 327 -6.94 10.58 -6.23
C ASP A 327 -5.79 10.12 -7.14
N LYS A 328 -4.99 11.06 -7.65
CA LYS A 328 -3.80 10.78 -8.46
C LYS A 328 -2.79 9.90 -7.71
N LEU A 329 -2.63 10.13 -6.40
CA LEU A 329 -1.72 9.38 -5.54
C LEU A 329 -2.35 8.09 -4.98
N GLY A 330 -3.66 7.92 -5.10
CA GLY A 330 -4.38 6.69 -4.76
C GLY A 330 -4.79 6.56 -3.29
N PHE A 331 -4.73 7.64 -2.51
CA PHE A 331 -5.13 7.66 -1.10
C PHE A 331 -5.94 8.91 -0.78
N ASP A 332 -6.90 8.81 0.13
CA ASP A 332 -7.76 9.94 0.52
C ASP A 332 -8.09 9.98 2.03
N SER A 333 -7.48 9.07 2.78
CA SER A 333 -7.72 8.90 4.20
C SER A 333 -6.45 8.43 4.89
N VAL A 334 -6.45 8.48 6.22
CA VAL A 334 -5.38 7.94 7.06
C VAL A 334 -5.99 6.98 8.07
N ILE A 335 -5.27 5.93 8.41
CA ILE A 335 -5.59 5.06 9.54
C ILE A 335 -4.83 5.57 10.76
N ILE A 336 -5.51 5.63 11.89
CA ILE A 336 -4.90 5.83 13.19
C ILE A 336 -5.04 4.52 13.94
N THR A 337 -3.92 3.92 14.33
CA THR A 337 -3.90 2.73 15.19
C THR A 337 -3.41 3.10 16.58
N LYS A 338 -3.91 2.39 17.59
CA LYS A 338 -3.57 2.56 19.00
C LYS A 338 -3.03 1.24 19.53
N ASP A 339 -1.84 1.26 20.10
CA ASP A 339 -1.26 0.07 20.70
C ASP A 339 -1.70 -0.12 22.17
N SER A 340 -1.26 -1.21 22.79
CA SER A 340 -1.62 -1.55 24.17
C SER A 340 -1.05 -0.60 25.22
N LYS A 341 -0.04 0.21 24.87
CA LYS A 341 0.54 1.25 25.74
C LYS A 341 -0.19 2.59 25.61
N GLY A 342 -1.08 2.71 24.61
CA GLY A 342 -1.79 3.93 24.30
C GLY A 342 -1.05 4.86 23.35
N ASP A 343 0.08 4.42 22.79
CA ASP A 343 0.78 5.15 21.73
C ASP A 343 0.02 4.97 20.41
N PHE A 344 0.02 6.02 19.58
CA PHE A 344 -0.67 6.03 18.31
C PHE A 344 0.29 5.94 17.14
N LYS A 345 -0.17 5.33 16.05
CA LYS A 345 0.52 5.34 14.75
C LYS A 345 -0.42 5.83 13.67
N ILE A 346 0.14 6.47 12.65
CA ILE A 346 -0.57 6.95 11.48
C ILE A 346 0.02 6.35 10.20
N ASP A 347 -0.85 5.95 9.28
CA ASP A 347 -0.48 5.57 7.92
C ASP A 347 -1.56 6.05 6.93
N ILE A 348 -1.24 6.13 5.64
CA ILE A 348 -2.22 6.47 4.60
C ILE A 348 -3.12 5.27 4.28
N MET A 349 -4.34 5.54 3.83
CA MET A 349 -5.30 4.54 3.40
C MET A 349 -5.83 4.82 2.00
N LYS A 350 -6.06 3.74 1.26
CA LYS A 350 -6.55 3.74 -0.11
C LYS A 350 -7.78 4.64 -0.28
N THR A 351 -7.90 5.22 -1.47
CA THR A 351 -9.12 5.95 -1.85
C THR A 351 -10.38 5.14 -1.53
N ASN A 352 -11.33 5.78 -0.85
CA ASN A 352 -12.62 5.25 -0.36
C ASN A 352 -12.59 4.46 0.95
N THR A 353 -11.44 4.19 1.58
CA THR A 353 -11.42 3.43 2.84
C THR A 353 -12.24 4.10 3.95
N TYR A 354 -12.22 5.43 4.09
CA TYR A 354 -13.06 6.10 5.09
C TYR A 354 -14.56 5.89 4.85
N LEU A 355 -15.00 5.83 3.59
CA LEU A 355 -16.41 5.55 3.30
C LEU A 355 -16.79 4.14 3.74
N GLU A 356 -15.98 3.15 3.38
CA GLU A 356 -16.16 1.75 3.78
C GLU A 356 -16.22 1.63 5.30
N PHE A 357 -15.23 2.22 5.99
CA PHE A 357 -15.18 2.30 7.45
C PHE A 357 -16.44 2.92 8.05
N ASN A 358 -17.00 3.99 7.47
CA ASN A 358 -18.18 4.64 8.03
C ASN A 358 -19.50 3.92 7.69
N THR A 359 -19.55 3.18 6.56
CA THR A 359 -20.75 2.47 6.08
C THR A 359 -20.93 1.06 6.64
N GLU A 360 -19.87 0.42 7.13
CA GLU A 360 -19.97 -0.84 7.86
C GLU A 360 -20.85 -0.63 9.10
N VAL A 361 -22.12 -0.99 8.96
CA VAL A 361 -23.07 -1.19 10.05
C VAL A 361 -22.55 -2.40 10.84
N GLU A 362 -22.31 -2.22 12.13
CA GLU A 362 -22.01 -3.31 13.07
C GLU A 362 -23.17 -4.31 13.15
#